data_AF-A0A9P6LS97-F1
#
_entry.id   AF-A0A9P6LS97-F1
#
_cell.length_a   1.000
_cell.length_b   1.000
_cell.length_c   1.000
_cell.angle_alpha   90.00
_cell.angle_beta   90.00
_cell.angle_gamma   90.00
#
_symmetry.space_group_name_H-M   'P 1'
#
loop_
_entity.id
_entity.type
_entity.pdbx_description
1 polymer ?
#
loop_
_entity_poly.entity_id
_entity_poly.type
_entity_poly.pdbx_seq_one_letter_code
_entity_poly.pdbx_strand_id
1 'polypeptide(L)'
;LVNIFEVFLPQLLRYPNPTDPLNGEAAAILMREPATYEIKVKEYVARYATKEAADAAAEDSDDDEDVDSDDALSDLSDEDDAPGMEL
;
A
#
# COMPACT_ATOMS: atom_id res chain seq x y z
N LEU A 1 14.57 13.08 -2.99
CA LEU A 1 13.18 12.74 -2.58
C LEU A 1 12.14 13.82 -2.92
N VAL A 2 12.55 15.06 -3.24
CA VAL A 2 11.68 16.21 -3.58
C VAL A 2 10.54 15.87 -4.54
N ASN A 3 10.82 15.17 -5.65
CA ASN A 3 9.83 14.87 -6.68
C ASN A 3 8.66 13.99 -6.21
N ILE A 4 8.85 13.17 -5.16
CA ILE A 4 7.79 12.29 -4.66
C ILE A 4 6.71 13.10 -3.94
N PHE A 5 7.12 14.00 -3.04
CA PHE A 5 6.20 14.77 -2.21
C PHE A 5 5.68 16.03 -2.90
N GLU A 6 6.48 16.65 -3.77
CA GLU A 6 6.08 17.91 -4.43
C GLU A 6 5.34 17.69 -5.76
N VAL A 7 5.54 16.53 -6.42
CA VAL A 7 4.96 16.29 -7.75
C VAL A 7 4.13 15.01 -7.76
N PHE A 8 4.73 13.86 -7.46
CA PHE A 8 4.08 12.57 -7.69
C PHE A 8 2.83 12.36 -6.82
N LEU A 9 2.95 12.49 -5.49
CA LEU A 9 1.83 12.26 -4.58
C LEU A 9 0.68 13.26 -4.77
N PRO A 10 0.91 14.58 -4.91
CA PRO A 10 -0.18 15.51 -5.20
C PRO A 10 -0.91 15.18 -6.50
N GLN A 11 -0.19 14.77 -7.56
CA GLN A 11 -0.80 14.38 -8.83
C GLN A 11 -1.61 13.08 -8.70
N LEU A 12 -1.06 12.07 -8.04
CA LEU A 12 -1.72 10.78 -7.84
C LEU A 12 -3.01 10.91 -7.02
N LEU A 13 -2.97 11.68 -5.93
CA LEU A 13 -4.15 11.92 -5.09
C LEU A 13 -5.23 12.72 -5.81
N ARG A 14 -4.83 13.60 -6.74
CA ARG A 14 -5.77 14.36 -7.57
C ARG A 14 -6.39 13.51 -8.68
N TYR A 15 -5.61 12.60 -9.24
CA TYR A 15 -5.98 11.77 -10.39
C TYR A 15 -5.53 10.31 -10.17
N PRO A 16 -6.28 9.56 -9.35
CA PRO A 16 -5.99 8.15 -9.13
C PRO A 16 -6.17 7.34 -10.41
N ASN A 17 -5.43 6.23 -10.55
CA ASN A 17 -5.56 5.31 -11.66
C ASN A 17 -6.57 4.19 -11.33
N PRO A 18 -7.77 4.16 -11.93
CA PRO A 18 -8.78 3.14 -11.65
C PRO A 18 -8.62 1.86 -12.50
N THR A 19 -7.73 1.86 -13.50
CA THR A 19 -7.59 0.74 -14.46
C THR A 19 -6.84 -0.45 -13.88
N ASP A 20 -5.95 -0.19 -12.91
CA ASP A 20 -5.24 -1.23 -12.16
C ASP A 20 -5.19 -0.86 -10.68
N PRO A 21 -6.31 -1.05 -9.95
CA PRO A 21 -6.46 -0.51 -8.61
C PRO A 21 -5.92 -1.47 -7.56
N LEU A 22 -5.06 -0.97 -6.66
CA LEU A 22 -4.69 -1.69 -5.45
C LEU A 22 -5.90 -1.81 -4.48
N ASN A 23 -6.73 -0.76 -4.40
CA ASN A 23 -7.98 -0.77 -3.65
C ASN A 23 -9.17 -0.81 -4.63
N GLY A 24 -9.65 -2.01 -4.92
CA GLY A 24 -10.75 -2.24 -5.85
C GLY A 24 -12.08 -1.60 -5.42
N GLU A 25 -12.35 -1.48 -4.12
CA GLU A 25 -13.58 -0.84 -3.61
C GLU A 25 -13.54 0.67 -3.89
N ALA A 26 -12.43 1.32 -3.57
CA ALA A 26 -12.23 2.75 -3.83
C ALA A 26 -12.35 3.06 -5.33
N ALA A 27 -11.74 2.23 -6.19
CA ALA A 27 -11.83 2.37 -7.63
C ALA A 27 -13.25 2.18 -8.16
N ALA A 28 -13.98 1.17 -7.66
CA ALA A 28 -15.37 0.95 -8.06
C ALA A 28 -16.28 2.13 -7.70
N ILE A 29 -16.14 2.70 -6.49
CA ILE A 29 -16.91 3.88 -6.06
C ILE A 29 -16.51 5.09 -6.92
N LEU A 30 -15.22 5.30 -7.16
CA LEU A 30 -14.76 6.40 -8.01
C LEU A 30 -15.34 6.32 -9.44
N MET A 31 -15.38 5.12 -10.04
CA MET A 31 -15.89 4.93 -11.41
C MET A 31 -17.41 5.05 -11.51
N ARG A 32 -18.15 4.66 -10.48
CA ARG A 32 -19.64 4.67 -10.50
C ARG A 32 -20.23 5.95 -9.92
N GLU A 33 -19.65 6.44 -8.83
CA GLU A 33 -20.20 7.48 -7.96
C GLU A 33 -19.09 8.43 -7.44
N PRO A 34 -18.53 9.30 -8.29
CA PRO A 34 -17.40 10.16 -7.91
C PRO A 34 -17.72 11.10 -6.75
N ALA A 35 -18.96 11.59 -6.63
CA ALA A 35 -19.38 12.44 -5.51
C ALA A 35 -19.36 11.67 -4.16
N THR A 36 -19.81 10.41 -4.17
CA THR A 36 -19.76 9.54 -2.98
C THR A 36 -18.32 9.23 -2.59
N TYR A 37 -17.46 8.99 -3.57
CA TYR A 37 -16.02 8.83 -3.33
C TYR A 37 -15.42 10.05 -2.61
N GLU A 38 -15.70 11.27 -3.08
CA GLU A 38 -15.19 12.50 -2.44
C GLU A 38 -15.65 12.64 -0.98
N ILE A 39 -16.91 12.31 -0.68
CA ILE A 39 -17.44 12.35 0.69
C ILE A 39 -16.72 11.33 1.56
N LYS A 40 -16.57 10.09 1.08
CA LYS A 40 -15.88 9.02 1.80
C LYS A 40 -14.41 9.36 2.07
N VAL A 41 -13.70 9.93 1.09
CA VAL A 41 -12.31 10.40 1.27
C VAL A 41 -12.25 11.47 2.35
N LYS A 42 -13.14 12.47 2.33
CA LYS A 42 -13.17 13.53 3.36
C LYS A 42 -13.42 12.97 4.77
N GLU A 43 -14.34 12.01 4.90
CA GLU A 43 -14.60 11.34 6.19
C GLU A 43 -13.36 10.59 6.69
N TYR A 44 -12.67 9.85 5.80
CA TYR A 44 -11.47 9.11 6.15
C TYR A 44 -10.31 10.04 6.52
N VAL A 45 -10.13 11.16 5.81
CA VAL A 45 -9.13 12.17 6.17
C VAL A 45 -9.41 12.73 7.57
N ALA A 46 -10.67 13.08 7.87
CA ALA A 46 -11.04 13.61 9.18
C ALA A 46 -10.87 12.59 10.32
N ARG A 47 -10.99 11.29 10.04
CA ARG A 47 -10.86 10.23 11.05
C ARG A 47 -9.43 9.76 11.27
N TYR A 48 -8.62 9.72 10.21
CA TYR A 48 -7.32 9.02 10.22
C TYR A 48 -6.13 9.90 9.83
N ALA A 49 -6.34 11.03 9.16
CA ALA A 49 -5.26 11.88 8.65
C ALA A 49 -5.31 13.28 9.27
N THR A 50 -5.60 13.36 10.58
CA THR A 50 -5.45 14.59 11.35
C THR A 50 -4.02 14.74 11.85
N LYS A 51 -3.65 15.96 12.26
CA LYS A 51 -2.31 16.20 12.80
C LYS A 51 -2.05 15.35 14.04
N GLU A 52 -3.05 15.25 14.91
CA GLU A 52 -2.98 14.49 16.16
C GLU A 52 -2.78 12.99 15.89
N ALA A 53 -3.44 12.45 14.86
CA ALA A 53 -3.26 11.06 14.45
C ALA A 53 -1.85 10.81 13.87
N ALA A 54 -1.30 11.77 13.12
CA ALA A 54 0.05 11.68 12.58
C ALA A 54 1.12 11.79 13.67
N ASP A 55 0.93 12.72 14.62
CA ASP A 55 1.84 12.91 15.76
C ASP A 55 1.84 11.66 16.66
N ALA A 56 0.67 11.08 16.95
CA ALA A 56 0.56 9.84 17.74
C ALA A 56 1.20 8.63 17.05
N ALA A 57 1.08 8.51 15.72
CA ALA A 57 1.71 7.42 14.97
C ALA A 57 3.25 7.55 14.89
N ALA A 58 3.78 8.78 14.99
CA ALA A 58 5.22 9.00 15.03
C ALA A 58 5.82 8.64 16.40
N GLU A 59 5.09 8.88 17.49
CA GLU A 59 5.53 8.52 18.85
C GLU A 59 5.57 7.01 19.09
N ASP A 60 4.72 6.22 18.39
CA ASP A 60 4.65 4.75 18.51
C ASP A 60 5.73 4.03 17.67
N SER A 61 6.43 4.75 16.77
CA SER A 61 7.46 4.18 15.88
C SER A 61 8.89 4.19 16.45
N ASP A 62 9.10 4.77 17.64
CA ASP A 62 10.40 4.84 18.31
C ASP A 62 10.73 3.59 19.18
N ASP A 63 9.85 2.58 19.25
CA ASP A 63 10.02 1.39 20.13
C ASP A 63 10.32 0.06 19.39
N ASP A 64 10.45 0.06 18.06
CA ASP A 64 10.80 -1.14 17.26
C ASP A 64 12.23 -1.03 16.67
N GLU A 65 13.23 -1.03 17.56
CA GLU A 65 14.60 -1.44 17.20
C GLU A 65 14.66 -2.98 17.09
N ASP A 66 15.12 -3.46 15.92
CA ASP A 66 15.63 -4.81 15.65
C ASP A 66 14.64 -5.99 15.48
N VAL A 67 14.12 -6.18 14.27
CA VAL A 67 13.82 -7.53 13.75
C VAL A 67 14.61 -7.78 12.46
N ASP A 68 15.74 -8.49 12.62
CA ASP A 68 16.59 -8.96 11.53
C ASP A 68 15.79 -9.89 10.61
N SER A 69 15.72 -9.52 9.33
CA SER A 69 14.88 -10.18 8.30
C SER A 69 15.72 -11.09 7.40
N ASP A 70 16.74 -11.76 7.94
CA ASP A 70 17.63 -12.65 7.17
C ASP A 70 17.22 -14.14 7.20
N ASP A 71 16.36 -14.59 8.12
CA ASP A 71 16.08 -16.03 8.31
C ASP A 71 14.88 -16.59 7.52
N ALA A 72 14.19 -15.78 6.71
CA ALA A 72 12.95 -16.21 6.03
C ALA A 72 13.15 -16.87 4.64
N LEU A 73 14.40 -17.07 4.18
CA LEU A 73 14.69 -17.58 2.82
C LEU A 73 15.19 -19.03 2.76
N SER A 74 15.27 -19.76 3.88
CA SER A 74 15.86 -21.10 3.91
C SER A 74 14.89 -22.27 3.65
N ASP A 75 13.58 -22.06 3.52
CA ASP A 75 12.59 -23.16 3.45
C ASP A 75 12.04 -23.47 2.04
N LEU A 76 12.73 -23.03 0.98
CA LEU A 76 12.33 -23.29 -0.42
C LEU A 76 13.35 -24.10 -1.23
N SER A 77 14.22 -24.87 -0.58
CA SER A 77 15.10 -25.81 -1.27
C SER A 77 15.05 -27.20 -0.63
N ASP A 78 14.09 -28.02 -1.07
CA ASP A 78 14.24 -29.46 -1.03
C ASP A 78 13.60 -30.10 -2.28
N GLU A 79 14.25 -31.16 -2.74
CA GLU A 79 14.36 -31.70 -4.10
C GLU A 79 13.19 -32.63 -4.56
N ASP A 80 13.36 -33.15 -5.80
CA ASP A 80 12.68 -34.28 -6.46
C ASP A 80 11.36 -33.98 -7.23
N ASP A 81 11.14 -34.39 -8.49
CA ASP A 81 11.60 -35.55 -9.25
C ASP A 81 11.51 -35.25 -10.77
N ALA A 82 12.55 -35.58 -11.52
CA ALA A 82 12.54 -35.60 -12.98
C ALA A 82 13.00 -36.97 -13.48
N PRO A 83 12.08 -37.84 -13.96
CA PRO A 83 12.42 -38.93 -14.85
C PRO A 83 12.30 -38.41 -16.30
N GLY A 84 13.25 -38.55 -17.22
CA GLY A 84 14.13 -39.68 -17.45
C GLY A 84 13.83 -40.28 -18.83
N MET A 85 14.59 -39.83 -19.84
CA MET A 85 15.05 -40.53 -21.05
C MET A 85 14.10 -41.12 -22.14
N GLU A 86 14.63 -40.99 -23.36
CA GLU A 86 14.61 -41.92 -24.53
C GLU A 86 13.63 -41.71 -25.70
N LEU A 87 14.29 -41.37 -26.84
CA LEU A 87 14.00 -41.55 -28.27
C LEU A 87 12.84 -40.78 -28.94
#